data_AF-A0A940QT17-F1
#
_entry.id   AF-A0A940QT17-F1
#
_cell.length_a   1.000
_cell.length_b   1.000
_cell.length_c   1.000
_cell.angle_alpha   90.00
_cell.angle_beta   90.00
_cell.angle_gamma   90.00
#
_symmetry.space_group_name_H-M   'P 1'
#
loop_
_entity.id
_entity.type
_entity.pdbx_description
1 polymer ?
#
loop_
_entity_poly.entity_id
_entity_poly.type
_entity_poly.pdbx_seq_one_letter_code
_entity_poly.pdbx_strand_id
1 'polypeptide(L)'
;MDWKQIANEPWIWIIGGILSVIALYQCTYFMVRALKIMKRYGLQTKDITSIIRGAVITSFGPVMSEIFIMIALVVALSAGFAWQREGAAVGSVFTELVQASNAAVGAGQEFGGKNFDMKGFANVIFVMNVSCIGWLIVAGFFTKYLGTARNKIAGGDTHWLSILTICATLGVFGFWASSSLVRGGGIMVAVIAGGVLSMFLFLLADWIKKPQLKEWALGLAMFGGMIIGKLYAG
;
A
#
# COMPACT_ATOMS: atom_id res chain seq x y z
N MET A 1 -29.19 -17.18 3.86
CA MET A 1 -28.92 -15.75 4.13
C MET A 1 -28.08 -15.22 2.98
N ASP A 2 -28.39 -14.04 2.45
CA ASP A 2 -27.56 -13.41 1.42
C ASP A 2 -26.27 -12.89 2.07
N TRP A 3 -25.12 -13.28 1.52
CA TRP A 3 -23.83 -12.86 2.04
C TRP A 3 -23.64 -11.34 1.95
N LYS A 4 -24.29 -10.68 0.98
CA LYS A 4 -24.24 -9.22 0.81
C LYS A 4 -24.89 -8.45 1.96
N GLN A 5 -25.94 -9.02 2.56
CA GLN A 5 -26.58 -8.44 3.74
C GLN A 5 -25.64 -8.55 4.94
N ILE A 6 -25.09 -9.74 5.19
CA ILE A 6 -24.13 -9.97 6.27
C ILE A 6 -22.92 -9.05 6.14
N ALA A 7 -22.39 -8.89 4.92
CA ALA A 7 -21.21 -8.08 4.63
C ALA A 7 -21.40 -6.57 4.88
N ASN A 8 -22.64 -6.09 5.05
CA ASN A 8 -22.95 -4.68 5.30
C ASN A 8 -23.65 -4.46 6.65
N GLU A 9 -23.70 -5.47 7.51
CA GLU A 9 -24.29 -5.35 8.83
C GLU A 9 -23.57 -4.28 9.68
N PRO A 10 -24.28 -3.54 10.55
CA PRO A 10 -23.71 -2.44 11.32
C PRO A 10 -22.48 -2.81 12.15
N TRP A 11 -22.38 -4.06 12.61
CA TRP A 11 -21.24 -4.51 13.41
C TRP A 11 -19.91 -4.51 12.64
N ILE A 12 -19.92 -4.77 11.33
CA ILE A 12 -18.72 -4.72 10.47
C ILE A 12 -18.19 -3.28 10.42
N TRP A 13 -19.10 -2.32 10.25
CA TRP A 13 -18.76 -0.89 10.23
C TRP A 13 -18.18 -0.42 11.56
N ILE A 14 -18.76 -0.86 12.69
CA ILE A 14 -18.27 -0.53 14.03
C ILE A 14 -16.87 -1.09 14.25
N ILE A 15 -16.64 -2.37 13.93
CA ILE A 15 -15.31 -3.00 14.06
C ILE A 15 -14.30 -2.28 13.17
N GLY A 16 -14.66 -1.98 11.92
CA GLY A 16 -13.81 -1.20 11.02
C GLY A 16 -13.49 0.18 11.58
N GLY A 17 -14.48 0.87 12.15
CA GLY A 17 -14.28 2.17 12.80
C GLY A 17 -13.31 2.10 13.98
N ILE A 18 -13.41 1.08 14.83
CA ILE A 18 -12.49 0.86 15.95
C ILE A 18 -11.06 0.66 15.43
N LEU A 19 -10.88 -0.20 14.42
CA LEU A 19 -9.56 -0.45 13.83
C LEU A 19 -8.97 0.83 13.23
N SER A 20 -9.75 1.59 12.45
CA SER A 20 -9.33 2.88 11.87
C SER A 20 -8.89 3.88 12.94
N VAL A 21 -9.61 3.97 14.07
CA VAL A 21 -9.23 4.85 15.19
C VAL A 21 -7.90 4.42 15.80
N ILE A 22 -7.67 3.12 15.97
CA ILE A 22 -6.39 2.60 16.49
C ILE A 22 -5.24 2.95 15.53
N ALA A 23 -5.42 2.78 14.22
CA ALA A 23 -4.41 3.15 13.24
C ALA A 23 -4.12 4.65 13.22
N LEU A 24 -5.15 5.50 13.26
CA LEU A 24 -5.00 6.95 13.38
C LEU A 24 -4.23 7.34 14.64
N TYR A 25 -4.52 6.69 15.76
CA TYR A 25 -3.77 6.89 17.00
C TYR A 25 -2.31 6.49 16.84
N GLN A 26 -2.00 5.33 16.27
CA GLN A 26 -0.62 4.87 16.04
C GLN A 26 0.15 5.82 15.11
N CYS A 27 -0.43 6.22 13.98
CA CYS A 27 0.15 7.18 13.05
C CYS A 27 0.48 8.51 13.74
N THR A 28 -0.47 9.05 14.51
CA THR A 28 -0.28 10.30 15.27
C THR A 28 0.80 10.14 16.34
N TYR A 29 0.77 9.02 17.07
CA TYR A 29 1.75 8.72 18.13
C TYR A 29 3.18 8.66 17.58
N PHE A 30 3.40 7.90 16.49
CA PHE A 30 4.71 7.78 15.86
C PHE A 30 5.17 9.10 15.24
N MET A 31 4.29 9.85 14.59
CA MET A 31 4.60 11.17 14.05
C MET A 31 5.09 12.12 15.15
N VAL A 32 4.36 12.21 16.28
CA VAL A 32 4.75 13.07 17.42
C VAL A 32 6.09 12.63 18.00
N ARG A 33 6.34 11.32 18.12
CA ARG A 33 7.63 10.78 18.60
C ARG A 33 8.77 11.11 17.65
N ALA A 34 8.59 10.91 16.35
CA ALA A 34 9.59 11.25 15.33
C ALA A 34 9.94 12.75 15.37
N LEU A 35 8.95 13.63 15.46
CA LEU A 35 9.15 15.08 15.59
C LEU A 35 9.93 15.45 16.85
N LYS A 36 9.62 14.83 17.99
CA LYS A 36 10.37 15.03 19.25
C LYS A 36 11.82 14.56 19.13
N ILE A 37 12.07 13.43 18.47
CA ILE A 37 13.42 12.89 18.26
C ILE A 37 14.20 13.83 17.35
N MET A 38 13.66 14.24 16.21
CA MET A 38 14.34 15.14 15.28
C MET A 38 14.74 16.46 15.93
N LYS A 39 13.86 17.05 16.75
CA LYS A 39 14.17 18.26 17.53
C LYS A 39 15.26 18.04 18.57
N ARG A 40 15.29 16.88 19.26
CA ARG A 40 16.33 16.55 20.24
C ARG A 40 17.72 16.41 19.61
N TYR A 41 17.79 15.91 18.38
CA TYR A 41 19.04 15.78 17.62
C TYR A 41 19.44 17.08 16.90
N GLY A 42 18.75 18.20 17.15
CA GLY A 42 19.14 19.51 16.65
C GLY A 42 18.84 19.78 15.18
N LEU A 43 17.94 19.01 14.54
CA LEU A 43 17.51 19.33 13.17
C LEU A 43 16.84 20.71 13.13
N GLN A 44 17.18 21.51 12.12
CA GLN A 44 16.57 22.82 11.94
C GLN A 44 15.07 22.66 11.60
N THR A 45 14.25 23.59 12.08
CA THR A 45 12.80 23.60 11.77
C THR A 45 12.53 23.61 10.27
N LYS A 46 13.40 24.25 9.47
CA LYS A 46 13.29 24.28 8.01
C LYS A 46 13.42 22.88 7.38
N ASP A 47 14.36 22.07 7.87
CA ASP A 47 14.58 20.71 7.37
C ASP A 47 13.42 19.80 7.77
N ILE A 48 12.94 19.92 9.01
CA ILE A 48 11.77 19.16 9.49
C ILE A 48 10.53 19.49 8.63
N THR A 49 10.27 20.78 8.35
CA THR A 49 9.15 21.19 7.50
C THR A 49 9.32 20.69 6.07
N SER A 50 10.54 20.68 5.53
CA SER A 50 10.81 20.11 4.20
C SER A 50 10.55 18.60 4.16
N ILE A 51 10.95 17.86 5.19
CA ILE A 51 10.69 16.41 5.31
C ILE A 51 9.19 16.14 5.38
N ILE A 52 8.44 16.87 6.21
CA ILE A 52 6.99 16.72 6.33
C ILE A 52 6.31 17.03 5.00
N ARG A 53 6.67 18.14 4.35
CA ARG A 53 6.10 18.52 3.06
C ARG A 53 6.35 17.44 2.00
N GLY A 54 7.60 16.98 1.91
CA GLY A 54 7.97 15.89 1.01
C GLY A 54 7.13 14.64 1.28
N ALA A 55 7.05 14.20 2.55
CA ALA A 55 6.28 13.02 2.94
C ALA A 55 4.78 13.14 2.61
N VAL A 56 4.16 14.30 2.84
CA VAL A 56 2.74 14.53 2.52
C VAL A 56 2.50 14.48 1.00
N ILE A 57 3.37 15.13 0.22
CA ILE A 57 3.24 15.15 -1.24
C ILE A 57 3.48 13.75 -1.82
N THR A 58 4.52 13.04 -1.38
CA THR A 58 4.83 11.70 -1.89
C THR A 58 3.80 10.65 -1.51
N SER A 59 3.11 10.83 -0.37
CA SER A 59 2.05 9.92 0.08
C SER A 59 0.76 10.06 -0.74
N PHE A 60 0.58 11.17 -1.45
CA PHE A 60 -0.63 11.41 -2.25
C PHE A 60 -0.81 10.38 -3.38
N GLY A 61 0.27 10.03 -4.08
CA GLY A 61 0.22 9.04 -5.17
C GLY A 61 -0.30 7.67 -4.72
N PRO A 62 0.34 7.03 -3.73
CA PRO A 62 -0.13 5.77 -3.16
C PRO A 62 -1.58 5.83 -2.64
N VAL A 63 -1.97 6.89 -1.91
CA VAL A 63 -3.33 7.04 -1.39
C VAL A 63 -4.37 7.10 -2.50
N MET A 64 -4.10 7.84 -3.58
CA MET A 64 -5.03 7.93 -4.70
C MET A 64 -5.16 6.61 -5.46
N SER A 65 -4.06 5.88 -5.65
CA SER A 65 -4.09 4.54 -6.23
C SER A 65 -4.94 3.60 -5.41
N GLU A 66 -4.80 3.67 -4.08
CA GLU A 66 -5.56 2.82 -3.16
C GLU A 66 -7.06 3.07 -3.24
N ILE A 67 -7.49 4.33 -3.36
CA ILE A 67 -8.91 4.68 -3.51
C ILE A 67 -9.54 4.00 -4.73
N PHE A 68 -8.84 3.94 -5.88
CA PHE A 68 -9.39 3.30 -7.08
C PHE A 68 -9.53 1.78 -6.93
N ILE A 69 -8.55 1.14 -6.29
CA ILE A 69 -8.60 -0.32 -6.07
C ILE A 69 -9.65 -0.64 -5.00
N MET A 70 -9.81 0.23 -3.99
CA MET A 70 -10.85 0.09 -2.95
C MET A 70 -12.24 0.05 -3.58
N ILE A 71 -12.53 0.86 -4.61
CA ILE A 71 -13.82 0.80 -5.33
C ILE A 71 -14.04 -0.62 -5.91
N ALA A 72 -13.01 -1.26 -6.44
CA ALA A 72 -13.12 -2.64 -6.94
C ALA A 72 -13.46 -3.62 -5.82
N LEU A 73 -12.86 -3.47 -4.64
CA LEU A 73 -13.17 -4.29 -3.47
C LEU A 73 -14.59 -4.06 -2.94
N VAL A 74 -15.06 -2.81 -2.94
CA VAL A 74 -16.45 -2.45 -2.55
C VAL A 74 -17.46 -3.11 -3.48
N VAL A 75 -17.19 -3.11 -4.79
CA VAL A 75 -18.05 -3.75 -5.79
C VAL A 75 -18.00 -5.28 -5.67
N ALA A 76 -16.84 -5.85 -5.39
CA ALA A 76 -16.65 -7.30 -5.35
C ALA A 76 -17.14 -7.95 -4.04
N LEU A 77 -17.02 -7.27 -2.91
CA LEU A 77 -17.42 -7.75 -1.59
C LEU A 77 -18.50 -6.85 -0.99
N SER A 78 -18.09 -5.81 -0.25
CA SER A 78 -19.01 -4.86 0.35
C SER A 78 -18.27 -3.60 0.80
N ALA A 79 -19.02 -2.52 0.97
CA ALA A 79 -18.50 -1.27 1.51
C ALA A 79 -18.04 -1.43 2.97
N GLY A 80 -18.83 -2.12 3.80
CA GLY A 80 -18.50 -2.34 5.20
C GLY A 80 -17.21 -3.15 5.38
N PHE A 81 -17.04 -4.22 4.59
CA PHE A 81 -15.85 -5.07 4.69
C PHE A 81 -14.60 -4.37 4.12
N ALA A 82 -14.73 -3.68 2.98
CA ALA A 82 -13.64 -2.86 2.45
C ALA A 82 -13.18 -1.81 3.46
N TRP A 83 -14.13 -1.14 4.16
CA TRP A 83 -13.80 -0.20 5.23
C TRP A 83 -13.02 -0.84 6.38
N GLN A 84 -13.48 -2.00 6.89
CA GLN A 84 -12.81 -2.69 7.98
C GLN A 84 -11.36 -3.07 7.64
N ARG A 85 -11.14 -3.44 6.38
CA ARG A 85 -9.88 -3.96 5.90
C ARG A 85 -8.86 -2.87 5.57
N GLU A 86 -9.27 -1.88 4.79
CA GLU A 86 -8.40 -0.79 4.34
C GLU A 86 -8.12 0.25 5.44
N GLY A 87 -9.03 0.40 6.40
CA GLY A 87 -8.89 1.41 7.46
C GLY A 87 -7.68 1.22 8.38
N ALA A 88 -7.19 -0.01 8.57
CA ALA A 88 -6.19 -0.30 9.61
C ALA A 88 -5.54 -1.70 9.63
N ALA A 89 -5.94 -2.65 8.78
CA ALA A 89 -5.47 -4.03 8.94
C ALA A 89 -4.14 -4.30 8.21
N VAL A 90 -4.11 -4.15 6.88
CA VAL A 90 -2.88 -4.25 6.06
C VAL A 90 -2.68 -2.97 5.24
N GLY A 91 -3.77 -2.32 4.82
CA GLY A 91 -3.73 -1.06 4.06
C GLY A 91 -3.11 -1.23 2.67
N SER A 92 -3.38 -2.37 2.04
CA SER A 92 -2.96 -2.66 0.67
C SER A 92 -4.01 -3.52 -0.05
N VAL A 93 -4.96 -2.85 -0.71
CA VAL A 93 -6.07 -3.47 -1.44
C VAL A 93 -5.56 -4.51 -2.44
N PHE A 94 -4.39 -4.31 -3.04
CA PHE A 94 -3.83 -5.31 -3.95
C PHE A 94 -3.60 -6.65 -3.25
N THR A 95 -2.97 -6.63 -2.06
CA THR A 95 -2.72 -7.87 -1.31
C THR A 95 -4.03 -8.52 -0.89
N GLU A 96 -5.04 -7.70 -0.60
CA GLU A 96 -6.38 -8.15 -0.24
C GLU A 96 -7.10 -8.86 -1.37
N LEU A 97 -7.07 -8.28 -2.57
CA LEU A 97 -7.69 -8.87 -3.76
C LEU A 97 -7.02 -10.19 -4.15
N VAL A 98 -5.69 -10.29 -4.05
CA VAL A 98 -4.98 -11.54 -4.32
C VAL A 98 -5.37 -12.62 -3.30
N GLN A 99 -5.45 -12.25 -2.01
CA GLN A 99 -5.90 -13.18 -0.98
C GLN A 99 -7.36 -13.61 -1.18
N ALA A 100 -8.24 -12.67 -1.51
CA ALA A 100 -9.64 -12.95 -1.77
C ALA A 100 -9.80 -13.87 -3.00
N SER A 101 -9.07 -13.59 -4.08
CA SER A 101 -9.06 -14.43 -5.27
C SER A 101 -8.57 -15.85 -4.98
N ASN A 102 -7.43 -15.98 -4.30
CA ASN A 102 -6.87 -17.29 -3.93
C ASN A 102 -7.78 -18.05 -2.94
N ALA A 103 -8.41 -17.36 -2.00
CA ALA A 103 -9.34 -17.96 -1.06
C ALA A 103 -10.63 -18.42 -1.74
N ALA A 104 -11.17 -17.66 -2.69
CA ALA A 104 -12.31 -18.10 -3.49
C ALA A 104 -11.98 -19.38 -4.27
N VAL A 105 -10.81 -19.41 -4.94
CA VAL A 105 -10.33 -20.59 -5.66
C VAL A 105 -10.18 -21.78 -4.71
N GLY A 106 -9.66 -21.57 -3.50
CA GLY A 106 -9.58 -22.60 -2.46
C GLY A 106 -10.94 -23.15 -2.00
N ALA A 107 -12.03 -22.39 -2.17
CA ALA A 107 -13.39 -22.85 -1.90
C ALA A 107 -14.05 -23.56 -3.10
N GLY A 108 -13.36 -23.64 -4.25
CA GLY A 108 -13.88 -24.15 -5.52
C GLY A 108 -14.73 -23.12 -6.28
N GLN A 109 -14.56 -21.83 -6.00
CA GLN A 109 -15.34 -20.75 -6.60
C GLN A 109 -14.44 -19.69 -7.23
N GLU A 110 -14.99 -18.92 -8.15
CA GLU A 110 -14.31 -17.76 -8.71
C GLU A 110 -14.75 -16.49 -7.98
N PHE A 111 -13.78 -15.67 -7.58
CA PHE A 111 -14.05 -14.40 -6.90
C PHE A 111 -14.80 -13.45 -7.85
N GLY A 112 -16.00 -13.01 -7.44
CA GLY A 112 -16.87 -12.18 -8.28
C GLY A 112 -17.59 -12.92 -9.42
N GLY A 113 -17.44 -14.24 -9.51
CA GLY A 113 -18.14 -15.07 -10.49
C GLY A 113 -19.62 -15.32 -10.14
N LYS A 114 -20.40 -15.82 -11.11
CA LYS A 114 -21.83 -16.14 -10.92
C LYS A 114 -22.09 -17.21 -9.85
N ASN A 115 -21.09 -18.05 -9.57
CA ASN A 115 -21.16 -19.13 -8.59
C ASN A 115 -20.64 -18.70 -7.20
N PHE A 116 -20.37 -17.41 -6.98
CA PHE A 116 -19.89 -16.90 -5.69
C PHE A 116 -21.05 -16.85 -4.68
N ASP A 117 -21.02 -17.75 -3.72
CA ASP A 117 -22.06 -17.90 -2.70
C ASP A 117 -21.54 -17.62 -1.28
N MET A 118 -22.37 -17.90 -0.26
CA MET A 118 -22.00 -17.73 1.14
C MET A 118 -20.76 -18.53 1.55
N LYS A 119 -20.52 -19.71 0.97
CA LYS A 119 -19.36 -20.54 1.29
C LYS A 119 -18.08 -19.89 0.77
N GLY A 120 -18.11 -19.37 -0.46
CA GLY A 120 -16.99 -18.60 -1.01
C GLY A 120 -16.70 -17.36 -0.17
N PHE A 121 -17.74 -16.60 0.16
CA PHE A 121 -17.62 -15.42 1.02
C PHE A 121 -17.04 -15.73 2.40
N ALA A 122 -17.53 -16.77 3.08
CA ALA A 122 -17.03 -17.17 4.39
C ALA A 122 -15.55 -17.58 4.33
N ASN A 123 -15.13 -18.31 3.28
CA ASN A 123 -13.74 -18.70 3.12
C ASN A 123 -12.84 -17.49 2.84
N VAL A 124 -13.29 -16.57 1.99
CA VAL A 124 -12.58 -15.31 1.70
C VAL A 124 -12.37 -14.50 2.97
N ILE A 125 -13.43 -14.25 3.74
CA ILE A 125 -13.32 -13.52 5.01
C ILE A 125 -12.37 -14.23 5.97
N PHE A 126 -12.49 -15.55 6.11
CA PHE A 126 -11.66 -16.31 7.02
C PHE A 126 -10.16 -16.19 6.67
N VAL A 127 -9.80 -16.48 5.41
CA VAL A 127 -8.42 -16.42 4.94
C VAL A 127 -7.85 -15.01 5.05
N MET A 128 -8.62 -13.98 4.66
CA MET A 128 -8.19 -12.59 4.74
C MET A 128 -8.00 -12.09 6.17
N ASN A 129 -8.76 -12.59 7.15
CA ASN A 129 -8.55 -12.22 8.55
C ASN A 129 -7.35 -12.95 9.15
N VAL A 130 -7.19 -14.25 8.86
CA VAL A 130 -6.08 -15.07 9.39
C VAL A 130 -4.73 -14.58 8.87
N SER A 131 -4.63 -14.18 7.60
CA SER A 131 -3.40 -13.62 7.04
C SER A 131 -2.92 -12.37 7.79
N CYS A 132 -3.84 -11.55 8.29
CA CYS A 132 -3.54 -10.32 9.02
C CYS A 132 -3.03 -10.56 10.43
N ILE A 133 -3.50 -11.64 11.07
CA ILE A 133 -3.01 -12.06 12.37
C ILE A 133 -1.50 -12.33 12.31
N GLY A 134 -1.02 -12.93 11.21
CA GLY A 134 0.42 -13.16 11.00
C GLY A 134 1.24 -11.87 11.07
N TRP A 135 0.79 -10.82 10.39
CA TRP A 135 1.45 -9.51 10.42
C TRP A 135 1.47 -8.88 11.82
N LEU A 136 0.34 -8.96 12.54
CA LEU A 136 0.22 -8.42 13.90
C LEU A 136 1.10 -9.18 14.91
N ILE A 137 1.18 -10.51 14.80
CA ILE A 137 2.05 -11.33 15.66
C ILE A 137 3.51 -10.99 15.39
N VAL A 138 3.92 -10.94 14.13
CA VAL A 138 5.31 -10.61 13.77
C VAL A 138 5.66 -9.20 14.25
N ALA A 139 4.80 -8.21 14.01
CA ALA A 139 5.00 -6.86 14.50
C ALA A 139 5.06 -6.81 16.04
N GLY A 140 4.16 -7.47 16.75
CA GLY A 140 4.11 -7.45 18.21
C GLY A 140 5.35 -8.08 18.87
N PHE A 141 5.76 -9.27 18.42
CA PHE A 141 6.84 -10.03 19.06
C PHE A 141 8.23 -9.66 18.55
N PHE A 142 8.39 -9.35 17.25
CA PHE A 142 9.70 -9.18 16.63
C PHE A 142 10.15 -7.73 16.51
N THR A 143 9.27 -6.73 16.66
CA THR A 143 9.69 -5.31 16.57
C THR A 143 10.78 -4.95 17.58
N LYS A 144 10.75 -5.50 18.80
CA LYS A 144 11.81 -5.30 19.80
C LYS A 144 13.17 -5.86 19.37
N TYR A 145 13.19 -6.93 18.57
CA TYR A 145 14.41 -7.57 18.10
C TYR A 145 14.89 -7.00 16.77
N LEU A 146 14.04 -6.25 16.06
CA LEU A 146 14.35 -5.71 14.75
C LEU A 146 15.56 -4.78 14.78
N GLY A 147 15.73 -3.97 15.83
CA GLY A 147 16.92 -3.13 16.01
C GLY A 147 18.22 -3.94 16.12
N THR A 148 18.21 -5.03 16.88
CA THR A 148 19.36 -5.93 17.04
C THR A 148 19.64 -6.72 15.76
N ALA A 149 18.60 -7.24 15.11
CA ALA A 149 18.70 -7.95 13.83
C ALA A 149 19.28 -7.02 12.76
N ARG A 150 18.77 -5.80 12.67
CA ARG A 150 19.28 -4.74 11.77
C ARG A 150 20.76 -4.47 11.99
N ASN A 151 21.19 -4.28 13.24
CA ASN A 151 22.60 -4.02 13.55
C ASN A 151 23.49 -5.24 13.25
N LYS A 152 22.97 -6.46 13.43
CA LYS A 152 23.69 -7.71 13.11
C LYS A 152 23.83 -7.92 11.60
N ILE A 153 22.77 -7.67 10.83
CA ILE A 153 22.77 -7.72 9.36
C ILE A 153 23.70 -6.66 8.78
N ALA A 154 23.68 -5.46 9.37
CA ALA A 154 24.53 -4.35 8.95
C ALA A 154 26.00 -4.49 9.37
N GLY A 155 26.35 -5.46 10.22
CA GLY A 155 27.71 -5.59 10.78
C GLY A 155 28.18 -4.35 11.56
N GLY A 156 27.25 -3.50 12.00
CA GLY A 156 27.53 -2.19 12.61
C GLY A 156 27.64 -1.01 11.63
N ASP A 157 27.61 -1.22 10.31
CA ASP A 157 27.71 -0.16 9.32
C ASP A 157 26.32 0.31 8.82
N THR A 158 25.94 1.53 9.21
CA THR A 158 24.68 2.16 8.80
C THR A 158 24.60 2.47 7.30
N HIS A 159 25.73 2.58 6.60
CA HIS A 159 25.78 2.76 5.16
C HIS A 159 25.38 1.47 4.43
N TRP A 160 25.93 0.32 4.84
CA TRP A 160 25.53 -1.00 4.32
C TRP A 160 24.03 -1.27 4.50
N LEU A 161 23.48 -0.86 5.65
CA LEU A 161 22.05 -1.00 5.89
C LEU A 161 21.21 -0.14 4.93
N SER A 162 21.67 1.06 4.62
CA SER A 162 21.01 1.95 3.66
C SER A 162 21.01 1.33 2.26
N ILE A 163 22.15 0.78 1.82
CA ILE A 163 22.27 0.07 0.53
C ILE A 163 21.32 -1.13 0.49
N LEU A 164 21.33 -1.97 1.52
CA LEU A 164 20.46 -3.14 1.61
C LEU A 164 18.99 -2.75 1.47
N THR A 165 18.58 -1.67 2.13
CA THR A 165 17.19 -1.17 2.06
C THR A 165 16.84 -0.72 0.65
N ILE A 166 17.73 0.03 -0.02
CA ILE A 166 17.55 0.46 -1.41
C ILE A 166 17.43 -0.75 -2.34
N CYS A 167 18.36 -1.71 -2.23
CA CYS A 167 18.34 -2.94 -3.04
C CYS A 167 17.08 -3.77 -2.80
N ALA A 168 16.63 -3.91 -1.55
CA ALA A 168 15.40 -4.62 -1.23
C ALA A 168 14.17 -3.92 -1.83
N THR A 169 14.07 -2.60 -1.70
CA THR A 169 12.98 -1.81 -2.28
C THR A 169 12.96 -1.91 -3.82
N LEU A 170 14.12 -1.80 -4.46
CA LEU A 170 14.26 -1.98 -5.91
C LEU A 170 13.89 -3.40 -6.35
N GLY A 171 14.29 -4.43 -5.58
CA GLY A 171 13.96 -5.82 -5.86
C GLY A 171 12.47 -6.09 -5.80
N VAL A 172 11.79 -5.59 -4.76
CA VAL A 172 10.32 -5.68 -4.64
C VAL A 172 9.69 -4.94 -5.81
N PHE A 173 9.87 -3.63 -5.95
CA PHE A 173 9.18 -2.90 -7.02
C PHE A 173 9.55 -3.39 -8.44
N GLY A 174 10.76 -3.89 -8.64
CA GLY A 174 11.18 -4.53 -9.90
C GLY A 174 10.44 -5.83 -10.20
N PHE A 175 10.23 -6.69 -9.21
CA PHE A 175 9.40 -7.89 -9.36
C PHE A 175 7.94 -7.53 -9.71
N TRP A 176 7.41 -6.51 -9.06
CA TRP A 176 6.05 -6.04 -9.31
C TRP A 176 5.89 -5.41 -10.69
N ALA A 177 6.85 -4.58 -11.11
CA ALA A 177 6.88 -4.01 -12.46
C ALA A 177 7.01 -5.12 -13.53
N SER A 178 7.93 -6.06 -13.35
CA SER A 178 8.14 -7.16 -14.30
C SER A 178 6.95 -8.11 -14.40
N SER A 179 6.37 -8.52 -13.27
CA SER A 179 5.15 -9.33 -13.26
C SER A 179 3.96 -8.62 -13.93
N SER A 180 3.88 -7.30 -13.81
CA SER A 180 2.86 -6.48 -14.49
C SER A 180 3.14 -6.31 -15.99
N LEU A 181 4.40 -6.26 -16.41
CA LEU A 181 4.80 -6.25 -17.82
C LEU A 181 4.45 -7.57 -18.52
N VAL A 182 4.72 -8.71 -17.87
CA VAL A 182 4.46 -10.05 -18.42
C VAL A 182 2.96 -10.32 -18.59
N ARG A 183 2.09 -9.68 -17.80
CA ARG A 183 0.63 -9.76 -17.97
C ARG A 183 0.12 -9.19 -19.30
N GLY A 184 0.89 -8.33 -19.96
CA GLY A 184 0.55 -7.77 -21.27
C GLY A 184 -0.62 -6.76 -21.25
N GLY A 185 -1.04 -6.32 -22.44
CA GLY A 185 -2.19 -5.42 -22.62
C GLY A 185 -2.02 -4.02 -22.04
N GLY A 186 -3.13 -3.41 -21.59
CA GLY A 186 -3.13 -2.06 -21.02
C GLY A 186 -2.29 -1.91 -19.74
N ILE A 187 -2.10 -2.98 -18.97
CA ILE A 187 -1.27 -2.98 -17.76
C ILE A 187 0.21 -2.80 -18.15
N MET A 188 0.69 -3.51 -19.18
CA MET A 188 2.06 -3.35 -19.67
C MET A 188 2.31 -1.92 -20.16
N VAL A 189 1.37 -1.36 -20.93
CA VAL A 189 1.46 0.01 -21.42
C VAL A 189 1.46 1.01 -20.27
N ALA A 190 0.65 0.79 -19.23
CA ALA A 190 0.63 1.65 -18.04
C ALA A 190 1.98 1.66 -17.30
N VAL A 191 2.62 0.50 -17.15
CA VAL A 191 3.94 0.39 -16.49
C VAL A 191 5.02 1.09 -17.30
N ILE A 192 5.06 0.88 -18.63
CA ILE A 192 6.05 1.53 -19.50
C ILE A 192 5.82 3.04 -19.52
N ALA A 193 4.58 3.48 -19.74
CA ALA A 193 4.23 4.90 -19.79
C ALA A 193 4.53 5.60 -18.46
N GLY A 194 4.16 5.00 -17.33
CA GLY A 194 4.48 5.51 -16.00
C GLY A 194 5.99 5.59 -15.76
N GLY A 195 6.75 4.57 -16.17
CA GLY A 195 8.20 4.56 -16.12
C GLY A 195 8.82 5.71 -16.91
N VAL A 196 8.43 5.87 -18.17
CA VAL A 196 8.92 6.95 -19.06
C VAL A 196 8.53 8.33 -18.52
N LEU A 197 7.29 8.51 -18.07
CA LEU A 197 6.81 9.76 -17.46
C LEU A 197 7.61 10.11 -16.20
N SER A 198 7.86 9.13 -15.34
CA SER A 198 8.65 9.35 -14.12
C SER A 198 10.08 9.77 -14.46
N MET A 199 10.73 9.10 -15.41
CA MET A 199 12.07 9.43 -15.88
C MET A 199 12.11 10.84 -16.48
N PHE A 200 11.14 11.20 -17.31
CA PHE A 200 11.02 12.54 -17.88
C PHE A 200 10.85 13.62 -16.80
N LEU A 201 9.96 13.40 -15.83
CA LEU A 201 9.73 14.36 -14.74
C LEU A 201 10.94 14.51 -13.82
N PHE A 202 11.71 13.45 -13.58
CA PHE A 202 12.97 13.54 -12.84
C PHE A 202 14.03 14.35 -13.60
N LEU A 203 14.21 14.09 -14.90
CA LEU A 203 15.14 14.84 -15.75
C LEU A 203 14.73 16.32 -15.84
N LEU A 204 13.43 16.60 -15.98
CA LEU A 204 12.89 17.95 -16.00
C LEU A 204 13.12 18.66 -14.66
N ALA A 205 12.94 17.98 -13.54
CA ALA A 205 13.19 18.53 -12.22
C ALA A 205 14.67 18.91 -12.01
N ASP A 206 15.59 18.08 -12.53
CA ASP A 206 17.03 18.35 -12.48
C ASP A 206 17.43 19.49 -13.41
N TRP A 207 16.85 19.56 -14.60
CA TRP A 207 17.09 20.65 -15.55
C TRP A 207 16.60 22.00 -15.03
N ILE A 208 15.42 22.04 -14.40
CA ILE A 208 14.82 23.25 -13.82
C ILE A 208 15.42 23.58 -12.44
N LYS A 209 16.28 22.70 -11.87
CA LYS A 209 16.85 22.80 -10.52
C LYS A 209 15.78 23.00 -9.43
N LYS A 210 14.57 22.46 -9.64
CA LYS A 210 13.47 22.49 -8.68
C LYS A 210 13.22 21.09 -8.16
N PRO A 211 13.88 20.68 -7.06
CA PRO A 211 13.74 19.33 -6.50
C PRO A 211 12.31 19.01 -6.05
N GLN A 212 11.48 20.04 -5.83
CA GLN A 212 10.05 19.88 -5.53
C GLN A 212 9.29 19.14 -6.64
N LEU A 213 9.69 19.25 -7.91
CA LEU A 213 9.07 18.49 -9.00
C LEU A 213 9.29 16.98 -8.84
N LYS A 214 10.39 16.55 -8.20
CA LYS A 214 10.64 15.14 -7.89
C LYS A 214 9.64 14.59 -6.87
N GLU A 215 9.18 15.43 -5.94
CA GLU A 215 8.14 15.06 -4.96
C GLU A 215 6.80 14.76 -5.67
N TRP A 216 6.48 15.47 -6.75
CA TRP A 216 5.26 15.28 -7.55
C TRP A 216 5.37 14.24 -8.67
N ALA A 217 6.60 13.88 -9.07
CA ALA A 217 6.86 13.01 -10.20
C ALA A 217 6.16 11.64 -10.04
N LEU A 218 6.18 11.08 -8.84
CA LEU A 218 5.56 9.79 -8.55
C LEU A 218 4.04 9.81 -8.78
N GLY A 219 3.34 10.80 -8.22
CA GLY A 219 1.90 10.93 -8.39
C GLY A 219 1.50 11.15 -9.85
N LEU A 220 2.14 12.09 -10.53
CA LEU A 220 1.87 12.39 -11.94
C LEU A 220 2.15 11.21 -12.86
N ALA A 221 3.24 10.46 -12.61
CA ALA A 221 3.58 9.27 -13.37
C ALA A 221 2.55 8.14 -13.18
N MET A 222 2.04 7.94 -11.96
CA MET A 222 0.99 6.94 -11.70
C MET A 222 -0.30 7.27 -12.48
N PHE A 223 -0.81 8.50 -12.37
CA PHE A 223 -2.02 8.90 -13.09
C PHE A 223 -1.83 8.89 -14.61
N GLY A 224 -0.72 9.44 -15.10
CA GLY A 224 -0.41 9.46 -16.52
C GLY A 224 -0.29 8.04 -17.09
N GLY A 225 0.40 7.14 -16.37
CA GLY A 225 0.51 5.74 -16.75
C GLY A 225 -0.86 5.04 -16.81
N MET A 226 -1.71 5.22 -15.79
CA MET A 226 -3.05 4.62 -15.77
C MET A 226 -3.95 5.14 -16.90
N ILE A 227 -3.92 6.45 -17.18
CA ILE A 227 -4.72 7.06 -18.26
C ILE A 227 -4.27 6.52 -19.62
N ILE A 228 -2.96 6.50 -19.89
CA ILE A 228 -2.42 6.00 -21.17
C ILE A 228 -2.70 4.51 -21.32
N GLY A 229 -2.55 3.72 -20.25
CA GLY A 229 -2.89 2.30 -20.25
C GLY A 229 -4.36 2.03 -20.51
N LYS A 230 -5.27 2.83 -19.93
CA LYS A 230 -6.71 2.73 -20.19
C LYS A 230 -7.05 3.09 -21.64
N LEU A 231 -6.52 4.19 -22.16
CA LEU A 231 -6.75 4.62 -23.54
C LEU A 231 -6.33 3.54 -24.56
N TYR A 232 -5.29 2.78 -24.25
CA TYR A 232 -4.86 1.64 -25.07
C TYR A 232 -5.76 0.40 -24.89
N ALA A 233 -6.30 0.17 -23.71
CA ALA A 233 -7.14 -0.99 -23.41
C ALA A 233 -8.60 -0.87 -23.88
N GLY A 234 -9.10 0.36 -24.11
CA GLY A 234 -10.52 0.66 -24.38
C GLY A 234 -11.27 1.10 -23.13
#